data_AF-I4A7K3-F1
#
_entry.id   AF-I4A7K3-F1
#
_cell.length_a   1.000
_cell.length_b   1.000
_cell.length_c   1.000
_cell.angle_alpha   90.00
_cell.angle_beta   90.00
_cell.angle_gamma   90.00
#
_symmetry.space_group_name_H-M   'P 1'
#
loop_
_entity.id
_entity.type
_entity.pdbx_description
1 polymer ?
#
loop_
_entity_poly.entity_id
_entity_poly.type
_entity_poly.pdbx_seq_one_letter_code
_entity_poly.pdbx_strand_id
1 'polypeptide(L)'
;MDCAKVGKLILHLRKERGLTQKNVADALNISNKTVSKWERGLGCPDVSLLAELSEVLGADMEKMLEGELDPNRPDNGNINRIRFYVCPTCGNVLTSSNKASISCCGRKLVPLVPKEHLEHHVMTVEEIDIYNYISMDHEMIKSHFIRFIAYVGPDMVLLKRLYPEQSANIYIPVMGRDGKLYGYCSRHGLWVQSMHPKEGAAYDE
;
A
#
# COMPACT_ATOMS: atom_id res chain seq x y z
N MET A 1 7.10 -26.04 -7.99
CA MET A 1 6.97 -25.33 -9.29
C MET A 1 6.37 -26.32 -10.28
N ASP A 2 5.17 -26.04 -10.78
CA ASP A 2 4.49 -26.87 -11.78
C ASP A 2 4.67 -26.22 -13.16
N CYS A 3 5.50 -26.81 -14.02
CA CYS A 3 5.80 -26.22 -15.33
C CYS A 3 4.57 -26.07 -16.22
N ALA A 4 3.55 -26.92 -16.07
CA ALA A 4 2.32 -26.79 -16.84
C ALA A 4 1.50 -25.57 -16.41
N LYS A 5 1.40 -25.28 -15.12
CA LYS A 5 0.75 -24.06 -14.62
C LYS A 5 1.52 -22.80 -15.01
N VAL A 6 2.83 -22.78 -14.74
CA VAL A 6 3.71 -21.65 -15.09
C VAL A 6 3.66 -21.37 -16.59
N GLY A 7 3.74 -22.40 -17.43
CA GLY A 7 3.64 -22.29 -18.88
C GLY A 7 2.35 -21.65 -19.36
N LYS A 8 1.20 -22.09 -18.82
CA LYS A 8 -0.11 -21.49 -19.13
C LYS A 8 -0.17 -20.02 -18.72
N LEU A 9 0.40 -19.67 -17.56
CA LEU A 9 0.43 -18.29 -17.10
C LEU A 9 1.34 -17.40 -17.97
N ILE A 10 2.53 -17.88 -18.37
CA ILE A 10 3.41 -17.17 -19.31
C ILE A 10 2.68 -16.89 -20.62
N LEU A 11 2.00 -17.91 -21.18
CA LEU A 11 1.20 -17.77 -22.40
C LEU A 11 0.11 -16.70 -22.24
N HIS A 12 -0.58 -16.71 -21.10
CA HIS A 12 -1.65 -15.75 -20.79
C HIS A 12 -1.11 -14.32 -20.70
N LEU A 13 -0.11 -14.06 -19.86
CA LEU A 13 0.51 -12.74 -19.66
C LEU A 13 1.11 -12.19 -20.95
N ARG A 14 1.76 -13.05 -21.75
CA ARG A 14 2.31 -12.66 -23.04
C ARG A 14 1.22 -12.15 -23.98
N LYS A 15 0.10 -12.88 -24.06
CA LYS A 15 -1.05 -12.50 -24.91
C LYS A 15 -1.75 -11.25 -24.40
N GLU A 16 -1.89 -11.10 -23.08
CA GLU A 16 -2.43 -9.90 -22.44
C GLU A 16 -1.65 -8.64 -22.85
N ARG A 17 -0.32 -8.75 -22.97
CA ARG A 17 0.56 -7.68 -23.44
C ARG A 17 0.67 -7.57 -24.97
N GLY A 18 -0.04 -8.39 -25.73
CA GLY A 18 0.01 -8.40 -27.20
C GLY A 18 1.36 -8.84 -27.80
N LEU A 19 2.21 -9.52 -27.01
CA LEU A 19 3.54 -9.94 -27.44
C LEU A 19 3.50 -11.26 -28.21
N THR A 20 4.39 -11.47 -29.18
CA THR A 20 4.62 -12.79 -29.79
C THR A 20 5.65 -13.59 -28.99
N GLN A 21 5.71 -14.92 -29.19
CA GLN A 21 6.74 -15.74 -28.56
C GLN A 21 8.16 -15.28 -28.96
N LYS A 22 8.32 -14.80 -30.19
CA LYS A 22 9.58 -14.21 -30.68
C LYS A 22 9.94 -12.95 -29.91
N ASN A 23 8.99 -12.06 -29.61
CA ASN A 23 9.29 -10.84 -28.83
C ASN A 23 9.82 -11.17 -27.44
N VAL A 24 9.22 -12.15 -26.75
CA VAL A 24 9.72 -12.61 -25.45
C VAL A 24 11.08 -13.27 -25.57
N ALA A 25 11.28 -14.09 -26.60
CA ALA A 25 12.55 -14.78 -26.83
C ALA A 25 13.69 -13.80 -27.14
N ASP A 26 13.43 -12.80 -27.99
CA ASP A 26 14.40 -11.76 -28.34
C ASP A 26 14.77 -10.92 -27.12
N ALA A 27 13.79 -10.58 -26.26
CA ALA A 27 14.03 -9.82 -25.03
C ALA A 27 14.88 -10.57 -24.00
N LEU A 28 14.81 -11.90 -23.96
CA LEU A 28 15.58 -12.77 -23.05
C LEU A 28 16.84 -13.34 -23.69
N ASN A 29 17.15 -12.98 -24.94
CA ASN A 29 18.25 -13.55 -25.74
C ASN A 29 18.24 -15.09 -25.79
N ILE A 30 17.06 -15.69 -25.98
CA ILE A 30 16.87 -17.14 -26.10
C ILE A 30 16.18 -17.50 -27.42
N SER A 31 16.10 -18.80 -27.71
CA SER A 31 15.35 -19.27 -28.87
C SER A 31 13.83 -19.17 -28.66
N ASN A 32 13.11 -18.82 -29.72
CA ASN A 32 11.64 -18.87 -29.75
C ASN A 32 11.08 -20.27 -29.38
N LYS A 33 11.84 -21.33 -29.69
CA LYS A 33 11.50 -22.72 -29.31
C LYS A 33 11.48 -22.92 -27.79
N THR A 34 12.32 -22.20 -27.06
CA THR A 34 12.40 -22.26 -25.59
C THR A 34 11.12 -21.71 -24.97
N VAL A 35 10.65 -20.53 -25.42
CA VAL A 35 9.37 -19.95 -24.97
C VAL A 35 8.20 -20.87 -25.31
N SER A 36 8.17 -21.42 -26.53
CA SER A 36 7.14 -22.42 -26.93
C SER A 36 7.17 -23.70 -26.08
N LYS A 37 8.35 -24.11 -25.58
CA LYS A 37 8.48 -25.27 -24.67
C LYS A 37 7.90 -24.95 -23.30
N TRP A 38 8.18 -23.76 -22.77
CA TRP A 38 7.61 -23.29 -21.49
C TRP A 38 6.10 -23.19 -21.57
N GLU A 39 5.55 -22.53 -22.59
CA GLU A 39 4.10 -22.33 -22.75
C GLU A 39 3.30 -23.64 -22.85
N ARG A 40 3.94 -24.73 -23.32
CA ARG A 40 3.35 -26.07 -23.39
C ARG A 40 3.56 -26.91 -22.13
N GLY A 41 4.21 -26.38 -21.10
CA GLY A 41 4.52 -27.08 -19.86
C GLY A 41 5.61 -28.13 -19.98
N LEU A 42 6.35 -28.15 -21.09
CA LEU A 42 7.40 -29.14 -21.36
C LEU A 42 8.76 -28.74 -20.75
N GLY A 43 8.79 -27.66 -19.98
CA GLY A 43 9.95 -27.16 -19.25
C GLY A 43 9.59 -25.89 -18.49
N CYS A 44 10.44 -25.48 -17.56
CA CYS A 44 10.30 -24.25 -16.80
C CYS A 44 11.39 -23.24 -17.22
N PRO A 45 11.16 -21.92 -17.03
CA PRO A 45 12.22 -20.93 -17.14
C PRO A 45 13.34 -21.18 -16.14
N ASP A 46 14.57 -20.90 -16.54
CA ASP A 46 15.73 -20.96 -15.65
C ASP A 46 15.71 -19.78 -14.67
N VAL A 47 16.26 -19.96 -13.47
CA VAL A 47 16.33 -18.93 -12.42
C VAL A 47 16.99 -17.65 -12.94
N SER A 48 18.03 -17.79 -13.77
CA SER A 48 18.74 -16.66 -14.39
C SER A 48 17.84 -15.78 -15.27
N LEU A 49 16.79 -16.34 -15.87
CA LEU A 49 15.90 -15.64 -16.79
C LEU A 49 14.65 -15.07 -16.10
N LEU A 50 14.42 -15.38 -14.82
CA LEU A 50 13.18 -15.03 -14.14
C LEU A 50 13.00 -13.53 -13.94
N ALA A 51 14.07 -12.79 -13.67
CA ALA A 51 14.02 -11.34 -13.47
C ALA A 51 13.60 -10.63 -14.76
N GLU A 52 14.32 -10.88 -15.85
CA GLU A 52 14.01 -10.30 -17.16
C GLU A 52 12.63 -10.77 -17.67
N LEU A 53 12.27 -12.04 -17.46
CA LEU A 53 10.95 -12.56 -17.85
C LEU A 53 9.82 -11.86 -17.07
N SER A 54 10.02 -11.63 -15.77
CA SER A 54 9.08 -10.89 -14.92
C SER A 54 8.91 -9.45 -15.40
N GLU A 55 9.98 -8.79 -15.84
CA GLU A 55 9.93 -7.43 -16.41
C GLU A 55 9.19 -7.40 -17.75
N VAL A 56 9.52 -8.32 -18.67
CA VAL A 56 8.88 -8.41 -20.00
C VAL A 56 7.39 -8.71 -19.88
N LEU A 57 7.02 -9.62 -18.98
CA LEU A 57 5.62 -10.01 -18.75
C LEU A 57 4.89 -9.10 -17.76
N GLY A 58 5.61 -8.20 -17.08
CA GLY A 58 5.11 -7.28 -16.05
C GLY A 58 4.26 -7.94 -14.98
N ALA A 59 4.74 -9.07 -14.45
CA ALA A 59 4.10 -9.82 -13.38
C ALA A 59 5.12 -10.14 -12.29
N ASP A 60 4.66 -10.24 -11.05
CA ASP A 60 5.50 -10.62 -9.91
C ASP A 60 6.10 -12.02 -10.11
N MET A 61 7.41 -12.14 -9.85
CA MET A 61 8.15 -13.38 -10.06
C MET A 61 7.61 -14.55 -9.23
N GLU A 62 7.27 -14.32 -7.96
CA GLU A 62 6.75 -15.35 -7.05
C GLU A 62 5.42 -15.88 -7.58
N LYS A 63 4.49 -14.99 -7.96
CA LYS A 63 3.20 -15.36 -8.55
C LYS A 63 3.33 -16.06 -9.89
N MET A 64 4.28 -15.63 -10.71
CA MET A 64 4.57 -16.30 -11.97
C MET A 64 5.04 -17.75 -11.76
N LEU A 65 5.89 -18.00 -10.75
CA LEU A 65 6.38 -19.34 -10.40
C LEU A 65 5.35 -20.24 -9.71
N GLU A 66 4.42 -19.65 -8.97
CA GLU A 66 3.23 -20.35 -8.46
C GLU A 66 2.29 -20.77 -9.61
N GLY A 67 2.35 -20.06 -10.74
CA GLY A 67 1.54 -20.30 -11.93
C GLY A 67 0.11 -19.76 -11.80
N GLU A 68 -0.15 -18.91 -10.82
CA GLU A 68 -1.47 -18.35 -10.51
C GLU A 68 -1.35 -16.85 -10.17
N LEU A 69 -2.25 -16.05 -10.75
CA LEU A 69 -2.49 -14.68 -10.29
C LEU A 69 -3.69 -14.71 -9.34
N ASP A 70 -3.61 -13.97 -8.24
CA ASP A 70 -4.74 -13.74 -7.32
C ASP A 70 -5.33 -12.36 -7.64
N PRO A 71 -6.23 -12.24 -8.64
CA PRO A 71 -6.77 -10.96 -9.05
C PRO A 71 -7.62 -10.39 -7.93
N ASN A 72 -7.37 -9.13 -7.58
CA ASN A 72 -8.26 -8.42 -6.68
C ASN A 72 -9.64 -8.25 -7.34
N ARG A 73 -10.69 -8.25 -6.51
CA ARG A 73 -11.99 -7.75 -6.96
C ARG A 73 -11.85 -6.29 -7.42
N PRO A 74 -12.60 -5.88 -8.47
CA PRO A 74 -12.62 -4.49 -8.89
C PRO A 74 -12.83 -3.56 -7.70
N ASP A 75 -12.04 -2.49 -7.64
CA ASP A 75 -12.16 -1.49 -6.60
C ASP A 75 -13.52 -0.79 -6.76
N ASN A 76 -14.35 -0.87 -5.72
CA ASN A 76 -15.66 -0.23 -5.71
C ASN A 76 -15.59 1.25 -5.26
N GLY A 77 -14.38 1.80 -5.11
CA GLY A 77 -14.15 3.19 -4.74
C GLY A 77 -14.33 3.47 -3.25
N ASN A 78 -14.46 2.44 -2.40
CA ASN A 78 -14.66 2.64 -0.97
C ASN A 78 -13.34 3.00 -0.27
N ILE A 79 -13.09 4.30 -0.16
CA ILE A 79 -11.85 4.85 0.41
C ILE A 79 -11.70 4.60 1.92
N ASN A 80 -12.78 4.23 2.62
CA ASN A 80 -12.72 3.87 4.04
C ASN A 80 -11.85 2.63 4.30
N ARG A 81 -11.57 1.82 3.27
CA ARG A 81 -10.70 0.64 3.34
C ARG A 81 -9.25 0.94 2.96
N ILE A 82 -8.87 2.22 2.94
CA ILE A 82 -7.51 2.65 2.66
C ILE A 82 -6.50 1.97 3.59
N ARG A 83 -5.40 1.54 2.99
CA ARG A 83 -4.27 0.94 3.69
C ARG A 83 -3.10 1.91 3.65
N PHE A 84 -2.45 2.10 4.79
CA PHE A 84 -1.23 2.88 4.91
C PHE A 84 -0.03 1.96 4.98
N TYR A 85 1.08 2.37 4.38
CA TYR A 85 2.35 1.65 4.40
C TYR A 85 3.45 2.64 4.71
N VAL A 86 4.39 2.25 5.57
CA VAL A 86 5.60 3.02 5.86
C VAL A 86 6.82 2.14 5.66
N CYS A 87 7.76 2.58 4.84
CA CYS A 87 9.02 1.88 4.66
C CYS A 87 9.90 2.09 5.92
N PRO A 88 10.36 1.02 6.60
CA PRO A 88 11.18 1.16 7.80
C PRO A 88 12.58 1.73 7.52
N THR A 89 13.05 1.64 6.26
CA THR A 89 14.41 2.08 5.88
C THR A 89 14.44 3.58 5.51
N CYS A 90 13.61 4.00 4.55
CA CYS A 90 13.61 5.39 4.06
C CYS A 90 12.46 6.23 4.62
N GLY A 91 11.51 5.60 5.31
CA GLY A 91 10.34 6.28 5.87
C GLY A 91 9.36 6.80 4.82
N ASN A 92 9.41 6.30 3.59
CA ASN A 92 8.42 6.61 2.56
C ASN A 92 7.03 6.16 3.02
N VAL A 93 6.03 7.02 2.82
CA VAL A 93 4.63 6.77 3.16
C VAL A 93 3.85 6.55 1.87
N LEU A 94 3.15 5.43 1.80
CA LEU A 94 2.35 5.03 0.66
C LEU A 94 0.94 4.66 1.11
N THR A 95 -0.03 4.78 0.19
CA THR A 95 -1.43 4.46 0.44
C THR A 95 -1.99 3.61 -0.70
N SER A 96 -2.96 2.75 -0.39
CA SER A 96 -3.70 1.99 -1.39
C SER A 96 -5.17 1.85 -1.01
N SER A 97 -6.08 2.04 -1.97
CA SER A 97 -7.52 1.84 -1.80
C SER A 97 -7.90 0.35 -1.75
N ASN A 98 -7.09 -0.53 -2.33
CA ASN A 98 -7.34 -1.97 -2.38
C ASN A 98 -6.12 -2.77 -1.88
N LYS A 99 -6.20 -4.10 -1.88
CA LYS A 99 -5.07 -4.96 -1.54
C LYS A 99 -4.02 -4.81 -2.64
N ALA A 100 -2.81 -4.41 -2.29
CA ALA A 100 -1.71 -4.31 -3.24
C ALA A 100 -0.43 -4.89 -2.64
N SER A 101 0.39 -5.53 -3.49
CA SER A 101 1.76 -5.86 -3.16
C SER A 101 2.62 -4.63 -3.44
N ILE A 102 3.08 -3.96 -2.37
CA ILE A 102 3.87 -2.73 -2.48
C ILE A 102 5.29 -3.04 -2.02
N SER A 103 6.28 -2.56 -2.75
CA SER A 103 7.69 -2.68 -2.40
C SER A 103 8.35 -1.30 -2.26
N CYS A 104 9.31 -1.19 -1.34
CA CYS A 104 10.14 -0.01 -1.17
C CYS A 104 11.52 -0.42 -0.62
N CYS A 105 12.60 0.17 -1.11
CA CYS A 105 13.98 -0.20 -0.74
C CYS A 105 14.26 -1.71 -0.88
N GLY A 106 13.69 -2.35 -1.91
CA GLY A 106 13.85 -3.79 -2.17
C GLY A 106 13.09 -4.71 -1.20
N ARG A 107 12.22 -4.17 -0.33
CA ARG A 107 11.45 -4.96 0.65
C ARG A 107 9.96 -4.86 0.36
N LYS A 108 9.24 -5.96 0.54
CA LYS A 108 7.78 -5.99 0.52
C LYS A 108 7.24 -5.32 1.78
N LEU A 109 6.39 -4.31 1.60
CA LEU A 109 5.75 -3.60 2.71
C LEU A 109 4.48 -4.32 3.13
N VAL A 110 4.23 -4.31 4.43
CA VAL A 110 3.00 -4.84 5.04
C VAL A 110 2.09 -3.64 5.37
N PRO A 111 0.77 -3.73 5.11
CA PRO A 111 -0.14 -2.67 5.50
C PRO A 111 -0.13 -2.48 7.02
N LEU A 112 -0.09 -1.23 7.46
CA LEU A 112 -0.14 -0.87 8.87
C LEU A 112 -1.52 -1.17 9.43
N VAL A 113 -1.56 -1.75 10.63
CA VAL A 113 -2.80 -2.02 11.36
C VAL A 113 -3.06 -0.85 12.31
N PRO A 114 -4.15 -0.08 12.13
CA PRO A 114 -4.47 1.01 13.03
C PRO A 114 -4.90 0.44 14.39
N LYS A 115 -4.31 0.96 15.45
CA LYS A 115 -4.75 0.70 16.83
C LYS A 115 -5.78 1.74 17.25
N GLU A 116 -6.77 1.32 18.01
CA GLU A 116 -7.67 2.25 18.70
C GLU A 116 -6.95 2.81 19.93
N HIS A 117 -6.99 4.14 20.10
CA HIS A 117 -6.50 4.86 21.28
C HIS A 117 -5.11 4.41 21.78
N LEU A 118 -4.05 4.91 21.14
CA LEU A 118 -2.69 4.77 21.66
C LEU A 118 -2.46 5.77 22.81
N GLU A 119 -1.96 5.28 23.95
CA GLU A 119 -1.50 6.12 25.06
C GLU A 119 -0.54 7.20 24.53
N HIS A 120 -0.74 8.46 24.95
CA HIS A 120 0.01 9.64 24.48
C HIS A 120 -0.17 10.05 23.00
N HIS A 121 -1.21 9.59 22.30
CA HIS A 121 -1.49 9.96 20.90
C HIS A 121 -2.93 10.47 20.67
N VAL A 122 -3.52 11.09 21.67
CA VAL A 122 -4.88 11.66 21.55
C VAL A 122 -4.80 12.95 20.73
N MET A 123 -5.65 13.03 19.70
CA MET A 123 -5.80 14.22 18.87
C MET A 123 -6.97 15.05 19.37
N THR A 124 -6.73 16.29 19.76
CA THR A 124 -7.79 17.26 20.02
C THR A 124 -8.09 18.00 18.73
N VAL A 125 -9.38 18.14 18.40
CA VAL A 125 -9.83 18.81 17.18
C VAL A 125 -10.67 20.02 17.57
N GLU A 126 -10.26 21.19 17.11
CA GLU A 126 -10.96 22.45 17.32
C GLU A 126 -11.28 23.09 15.97
N GLU A 127 -12.55 23.44 15.74
CA GLU A 127 -12.98 24.12 14.51
C GLU A 127 -12.71 25.63 14.63
N ILE A 128 -11.94 26.17 13.69
CA ILE A 128 -11.57 27.58 13.60
C ILE A 128 -11.85 28.06 12.18
N ASP A 129 -13.00 28.71 11.99
CA ASP A 129 -13.48 29.24 10.71
C ASP A 129 -13.54 28.14 9.62
N ILE A 130 -12.69 28.21 8.59
CA ILE A 130 -12.63 27.21 7.50
C ILE A 130 -11.62 26.08 7.75
N TYR A 131 -11.01 26.03 8.94
CA TYR A 131 -10.01 25.03 9.31
C TYR A 131 -10.39 24.24 10.57
N ASN A 132 -10.00 22.97 10.63
CA ASN A 132 -9.85 22.23 11.87
C ASN A 132 -8.40 22.30 12.34
N TYR A 133 -8.19 22.84 13.52
CA TYR A 133 -6.93 22.79 14.24
C TYR A 133 -6.85 21.48 15.00
N ILE A 134 -5.92 20.62 14.59
CA ILE A 134 -5.64 19.35 15.26
C ILE A 134 -4.40 19.56 16.11
N SER A 135 -4.54 19.38 17.42
CA SER A 135 -3.44 19.45 18.38
C SER A 135 -3.22 18.13 19.09
N MET A 136 -1.97 17.89 19.48
CA MET A 136 -1.60 16.73 20.30
C MET A 136 -0.35 17.07 21.11
N ASP A 137 -0.26 16.50 22.32
CA ASP A 137 0.96 16.54 23.10
C ASP A 137 1.83 15.32 22.74
N HIS A 138 2.79 15.53 21.84
CA HIS A 138 3.68 14.49 21.37
C HIS A 138 5.07 15.04 21.05
N GLU A 139 6.11 14.32 21.47
CA GLU A 139 7.49 14.71 21.22
C GLU A 139 7.83 14.64 19.72
N MET A 140 8.50 15.67 19.19
CA MET A 140 8.87 15.75 17.78
C MET A 140 10.39 15.80 17.63
N ILE A 141 11.09 14.78 18.12
CA ILE A 141 12.56 14.66 17.99
C ILE A 141 12.93 13.73 16.83
N LYS A 142 14.19 13.76 16.38
CA LYS A 142 14.68 12.94 15.25
C LYS A 142 14.41 11.44 15.40
N SER A 143 14.42 10.93 16.64
CA SER A 143 14.25 9.51 16.94
C SER A 143 12.82 9.12 17.33
N HIS A 144 11.92 10.10 17.51
CA HIS A 144 10.54 9.90 17.94
C HIS A 144 9.72 11.13 17.53
N PHE A 145 8.91 10.95 16.51
CA PHE A 145 8.05 11.98 15.94
C PHE A 145 6.87 11.36 15.19
N ILE A 146 5.85 12.19 14.97
CA ILE A 146 4.73 11.89 14.07
C ILE A 146 5.17 12.12 12.65
N ARG A 147 5.03 11.10 11.80
CA ARG A 147 5.47 11.17 10.39
C ARG A 147 4.38 11.67 9.46
N PHE A 148 3.14 11.34 9.76
CA PHE A 148 1.99 11.87 9.04
C PHE A 148 0.74 11.84 9.91
N ILE A 149 -0.18 12.74 9.56
CA ILE A 149 -1.57 12.70 9.97
C ILE A 149 -2.39 12.64 8.68
N ALA A 150 -3.38 11.77 8.64
CA ALA A 150 -4.27 11.61 7.51
C ALA A 150 -5.73 11.70 7.94
N TYR A 151 -6.51 12.49 7.21
CA TYR A 151 -7.96 12.50 7.32
C TYR A 151 -8.53 11.64 6.19
N VAL A 152 -9.39 10.69 6.53
CA VAL A 152 -10.09 9.83 5.58
C VAL A 152 -11.57 10.13 5.68
N GLY A 153 -12.09 10.82 4.66
CA GLY A 153 -13.51 11.06 4.48
C GLY A 153 -14.18 9.98 3.62
N PRO A 154 -15.42 10.20 3.19
CA PRO A 154 -16.18 9.21 2.42
C PRO A 154 -15.63 9.00 1.00
N ASP A 155 -15.04 10.02 0.39
CA ASP A 155 -14.60 10.04 -1.00
C ASP A 155 -13.19 10.61 -1.21
N MET A 156 -12.55 11.12 -0.15
CA MET A 156 -11.22 11.72 -0.21
C MET A 156 -10.32 11.36 0.97
N VAL A 157 -9.01 11.42 0.73
CA VAL A 157 -7.97 11.29 1.75
C VAL A 157 -7.08 12.52 1.69
N LEU A 158 -6.93 13.19 2.82
CA LEU A 158 -5.95 14.26 3.00
C LEU A 158 -4.80 13.69 3.83
N LEU A 159 -3.59 13.66 3.28
CA LEU A 159 -2.39 13.22 3.98
C LEU A 159 -1.44 14.40 4.18
N LYS A 160 -1.21 14.79 5.44
CA LYS A 160 -0.23 15.79 5.83
C LYS A 160 1.02 15.08 6.35
N ARG A 161 2.17 15.33 5.71
CA ARG A 161 3.46 14.85 6.23
C ARG A 161 3.96 15.76 7.34
N LEU A 162 4.56 15.13 8.34
CA LEU A 162 5.21 15.79 9.45
C LEU A 162 6.68 15.33 9.56
N TYR A 163 7.51 16.21 10.12
CA TYR A 163 8.96 16.05 10.20
C TYR A 163 9.44 16.27 11.64
N PRO A 164 10.60 15.74 12.03
CA PRO A 164 11.20 16.08 13.32
C PRO A 164 11.39 17.58 13.50
N GLU A 165 11.46 18.01 14.76
CA GLU A 165 11.75 19.36 15.24
C GLU A 165 10.71 20.43 14.89
N GLN A 166 9.54 20.00 14.40
CA GLN A 166 8.39 20.87 14.15
C GLN A 166 7.26 20.59 15.15
N SER A 167 6.25 21.46 15.20
CA SER A 167 5.03 21.19 15.98
C SER A 167 4.26 19.97 15.44
N ALA A 168 3.75 19.12 16.34
CA ALA A 168 2.84 18.03 15.99
C ALA A 168 1.45 18.54 15.57
N ASN A 169 1.15 19.80 15.84
CA ASN A 169 -0.15 20.41 15.56
C ASN A 169 -0.26 20.80 14.09
N ILE A 170 -1.44 20.60 13.52
CA ILE A 170 -1.70 20.90 12.10
C ILE A 170 -3.05 21.60 11.91
N TYR A 171 -3.15 22.32 10.80
CA TYR A 171 -4.41 22.81 10.28
C TYR A 171 -4.79 21.97 9.06
N ILE A 172 -6.02 21.48 9.04
CA ILE A 172 -6.65 20.89 7.86
C ILE A 172 -7.92 21.69 7.53
N PRO A 173 -8.34 21.80 6.26
CA PRO A 173 -9.62 22.44 5.95
C PRO A 173 -10.78 21.76 6.66
N VAL A 174 -11.86 22.48 6.93
CA VAL A 174 -13.12 21.86 7.35
C VAL A 174 -13.61 20.94 6.23
N MET A 175 -13.83 19.68 6.61
CA MET A 175 -14.25 18.60 5.72
C MET A 175 -15.52 17.98 6.32
N GLY A 176 -16.20 17.07 5.61
CA GLY A 176 -17.44 16.46 6.10
C GLY A 176 -17.32 15.84 7.51
N ARG A 177 -18.44 15.73 8.24
CA ARG A 177 -18.45 15.35 9.68
C ARG A 177 -18.16 13.87 9.96
N ASP A 178 -18.21 12.99 8.97
CA ASP A 178 -18.18 11.53 9.17
C ASP A 178 -16.80 10.88 8.92
N GLY A 179 -15.72 11.67 8.92
CA GLY A 179 -14.38 11.15 8.66
C GLY A 179 -13.61 10.66 9.88
N LYS A 180 -12.53 9.93 9.60
CA LYS A 180 -11.59 9.39 10.59
C LYS A 180 -10.23 10.05 10.44
N LEU A 181 -9.61 10.37 11.56
CA LEU A 181 -8.24 10.82 11.65
C LEU A 181 -7.33 9.63 11.94
N TYR A 182 -6.27 9.51 11.15
CA TYR A 182 -5.21 8.55 11.32
C TYR A 182 -3.92 9.29 11.63
N GLY A 183 -3.17 8.82 12.61
CA GLY A 183 -1.83 9.32 12.89
C GLY A 183 -0.83 8.17 12.83
N TYR A 184 0.40 8.48 12.41
CA TYR A 184 1.50 7.51 12.47
C TYR A 184 2.68 8.06 13.24
N CYS A 185 3.04 7.35 14.31
CA CYS A 185 4.20 7.61 15.12
C CYS A 185 5.33 6.68 14.69
N SER A 186 6.53 7.24 14.53
CA SER A 186 7.74 6.49 14.18
C SER A 186 8.08 5.34 15.14
N ARG A 187 7.64 5.40 16.40
CA ARG A 187 7.82 4.34 17.41
C ARG A 187 6.57 3.53 17.70
N HIS A 188 5.42 4.18 17.80
CA HIS A 188 4.21 3.54 18.31
C HIS A 188 3.27 3.00 17.22
N GLY A 189 3.54 3.35 15.95
CA GLY A 189 2.81 2.85 14.79
C GLY A 189 1.59 3.71 14.43
N LEU A 190 0.66 3.10 13.69
CA LEU A 190 -0.55 3.75 13.19
C LEU A 190 -1.65 3.67 14.26
N TRP A 191 -2.37 4.76 14.47
CA TRP A 191 -3.61 4.78 15.23
C TRP A 191 -4.72 5.50 14.47
N VAL A 192 -5.94 5.32 14.94
CA VAL A 192 -7.14 5.94 14.38
C VAL A 192 -8.01 6.54 15.48
N GLN A 193 -8.65 7.67 15.17
CA GLN A 193 -9.62 8.36 16.02
C GLN A 193 -10.74 8.93 15.15
N SER A 194 -11.98 8.93 15.65
CA SER A 194 -13.08 9.66 15.01
C SER A 194 -12.85 11.17 15.13
N MET A 195 -13.13 11.91 14.06
CA MET A 195 -12.94 13.37 14.06
C MET A 195 -13.96 14.09 14.95
N HIS A 196 -15.20 13.61 14.97
CA HIS A 196 -16.24 14.02 15.91
C HIS A 196 -16.67 12.78 16.71
N PRO A 197 -16.36 12.69 18.02
CA PRO A 197 -16.97 11.69 18.87
C PRO A 197 -18.49 11.88 18.81
N LYS A 198 -19.27 10.81 18.63
CA LYS A 198 -20.71 10.90 18.77
C LYS A 198 -20.99 11.41 20.19
N GLU A 199 -21.63 12.57 20.32
CA GLU A 199 -22.27 12.96 21.58
C GLU A 199 -23.25 11.83 21.94
N GLY A 200 -23.01 11.12 23.05
CA GLY A 200 -23.96 10.15 23.60
C GLY A 200 -23.54 8.67 23.67
N ALA A 201 -22.29 8.35 24.00
CA ALA A 201 -22.04 7.14 24.79
C ALA A 201 -22.09 7.56 26.27
N ALA A 202 -23.31 7.64 26.81
CA ALA A 202 -23.51 7.73 28.24
C ALA A 202 -22.80 6.54 28.90
N TYR A 203 -22.05 6.83 29.97
CA TYR A 203 -21.63 5.83 30.93
C TYR A 203 -22.90 5.19 31.50
N ASP A 204 -23.13 3.91 31.20
CA ASP A 204 -24.00 3.08 32.04
C ASP A 204 -23.09 2.38 33.07
N GLU A 205 -23.39 2.67 34.34
CA GLU A 205 -22.83 2.06 35.56
C GLU A 205 -23.15 0.57 35.68
#